data_AF-A0A1W9RXM2-F1
#
_entry.id   AF-A0A1W9RXM2-F1
#
_cell.length_a   1.000
_cell.length_b   1.000
_cell.length_c   1.000
_cell.angle_alpha   90.00
_cell.angle_beta   90.00
_cell.angle_gamma   90.00
#
_symmetry.space_group_name_H-M   'P 1'
#
loop_
_entity.id
_entity.type
_entity.pdbx_description
1 polymer ?
#
loop_
_entity_poly.entity_id
_entity_poly.type
_entity_poly.pdbx_seq_one_letter_code
_entity_poly.pdbx_strand_id
1 'polypeptide(L)' 'MNVTVEESRLRELIKEAVREVIHEEEFALFLSRIQEVSDEEQQEIDETHGEPGEKKAALSMDIEV' A
#
# COMPACT_ATOMS: atom_id res chain seq x y z
N MET A 1 -6.69 35.45 -10.41
CA MET A 1 -7.23 34.15 -10.89
C MET A 1 -8.31 33.75 -9.89
N ASN A 2 -9.59 33.83 -10.26
CA ASN A 2 -10.67 33.39 -9.38
C ASN A 2 -11.01 31.94 -9.74
N VAL A 3 -10.79 31.04 -8.79
CA VAL A 3 -11.15 29.63 -8.95
C VAL A 3 -12.53 29.45 -8.34
N THR A 4 -13.56 29.41 -9.19
CA THR A 4 -14.91 29.01 -8.80
C THR A 4 -15.03 27.50 -8.94
N VAL A 5 -15.12 26.80 -7.80
CA VAL A 5 -15.42 25.37 -7.74
C VAL A 5 -16.83 25.19 -7.19
N GLU A 6 -17.63 24.39 -7.89
CA GLU A 6 -18.94 23.95 -7.39
C GLU A 6 -18.79 23.23 -6.06
N GLU A 7 -19.66 23.50 -5.09
CA GLU A 7 -19.54 22.94 -3.73
C GLU A 7 -19.43 21.40 -3.72
N SER A 8 -20.19 20.74 -4.59
CA SER A 8 -20.14 19.28 -4.78
C SER A 8 -18.75 18.81 -5.19
N ARG A 9 -18.12 19.51 -6.14
CA ARG A 9 -16.80 19.18 -6.64
C ARG A 9 -15.72 19.42 -5.58
N LEU A 10 -15.85 20.48 -4.79
CA LEU A 10 -14.93 20.72 -3.67
C LEU A 10 -15.02 19.61 -2.62
N ARG A 11 -16.24 19.16 -2.29
CA ARG A 11 -16.45 18.04 -1.36
C ARG A 11 -15.85 16.73 -1.87
N GLU A 12 -15.93 16.46 -3.17
CA GLU A 12 -15.29 15.29 -3.78
C GLU A 12 -13.77 15.34 -3.65
N LEU A 13 -13.16 16.48 -4.02
CA LEU A 13 -11.71 16.66 -3.94
C LEU A 13 -11.19 16.50 -2.51
N ILE A 14 -11.90 17.04 -1.52
CA ILE A 14 -11.54 16.85 -0.10
C ILE A 14 -11.63 15.38 0.29
N LYS A 15 -12.68 14.67 -0.13
CA LYS A 15 -12.84 13.23 0.18
C LYS A 15 -11.76 12.38 -0.44
N GLU A 16 -11.34 12.71 -1.67
CA GLU A 16 -10.27 12.02 -2.38
C GLU A 16 -8.94 12.24 -1.67
N ALA A 17 -8.57 13.49 -1.39
CA ALA A 17 -7.34 13.82 -0.68
C ALA A 17 -7.27 13.15 0.72
N VAL A 18 -8.36 13.15 1.48
CA VAL A 18 -8.41 12.47 2.78
C VAL A 18 -8.27 10.95 2.63
N ARG A 19 -8.88 10.36 1.59
CA ARG A 19 -8.79 8.91 1.32
C ARG A 19 -7.36 8.51 0.98
N GLU A 20 -6.67 9.29 0.16
CA GLU A 20 -5.28 9.03 -0.21
C GLU A 20 -4.37 9.01 1.02
N VAL A 21 -4.49 10.02 1.88
CA VAL A 21 -3.72 10.08 3.14
C VAL A 21 -4.03 8.86 4.03
N ILE A 22 -5.30 8.47 4.17
CA ILE A 22 -5.65 7.28 4.96
C ILE A 22 -5.00 6.02 4.38
N HIS A 23 -5.06 5.82 3.07
CA HIS A 23 -4.45 4.65 2.43
C HIS A 23 -2.94 4.61 2.62
N GLU A 24 -2.27 5.76 2.55
CA GLU A 24 -0.82 5.87 2.76
C GLU A 24 -0.45 5.49 4.20
N GLU A 25 -1.15 6.04 5.19
CA GLU A 25 -0.92 5.73 6.61
C GLU A 25 -1.26 4.26 6.94
N GLU A 26 -2.33 3.71 6.37
CA GLU A 26 -2.68 2.29 6.51
C GLU A 26 -1.59 1.38 5.94
N PHE A 27 -1.00 1.76 4.80
CA PHE A 27 0.09 1.01 4.19
C PHE A 27 1.38 1.09 5.01
N ALA A 28 1.74 2.28 5.50
CA ALA A 28 2.88 2.46 6.40
C ALA A 28 2.74 1.61 7.67
N LEU A 29 1.54 1.58 8.26
CA LEU A 29 1.23 0.77 9.42
C LEU A 29 1.26 -0.74 9.11
N PHE A 30 0.83 -1.14 7.92
CA PHE A 30 0.93 -2.53 7.47
C PHE A 30 2.40 -2.96 7.36
N LEU A 31 3.22 -2.17 6.67
CA LEU A 31 4.67 -2.45 6.54
C LEU A 31 5.37 -2.48 7.89
N SER A 32 5.04 -1.57 8.81
CA SER A 32 5.66 -1.54 10.15
C SER A 32 5.35 -2.77 11.01
N ARG A 33 4.38 -3.58 10.61
CA ARG A 33 3.99 -4.82 11.31
C ARG A 33 4.63 -6.06 10.71
N ILE A 34 5.21 -5.96 9.50
CA ILE A 34 5.94 -7.06 8.88
C ILE A 34 7.25 -7.21 9.64
N GLN A 35 7.51 -8.41 10.16
CA GLN A 35 8.77 -8.73 10.80
C GLN A 35 9.84 -8.87 9.73
N GLU A 36 11.02 -8.31 10.00
CA GLU A 36 12.20 -8.61 9.21
C GLU A 36 12.54 -10.09 9.42
N VAL A 37 12.85 -10.77 8.32
CA VAL A 37 13.20 -12.19 8.29
C VAL A 37 14.62 -12.26 7.76
N SER A 38 15.50 -12.98 8.45
CA SER A 38 16.86 -13.22 7.98
C SER A 38 16.88 -14.11 6.73
N ASP A 39 17.99 -14.10 5.99
CA ASP A 39 18.15 -14.95 4.81
C ASP A 39 18.02 -16.44 5.19
N GLU A 40 18.53 -16.84 6.37
CA GLU A 40 18.41 -18.21 6.87
C GLU A 40 16.96 -18.58 7.21
N GLU A 41 16.20 -17.68 7.85
CA GLU A 41 14.79 -17.90 8.16
C GLU A 41 13.94 -17.95 6.87
N GLN A 42 14.25 -17.11 5.88
CA GLN A 42 13.57 -17.14 4.58
C GLN A 42 13.84 -18.46 3.85
N GLN A 43 15.07 -18.97 3.91
CA GLN A 43 15.41 -20.28 3.36
C GLN A 43 14.63 -21.42 4.04
N GLU A 44 14.50 -21.40 5.38
CA GLU A 44 13.71 -22.40 6.12
C GLU A 44 12.22 -22.36 5.72
N ILE A 45 11.67 -21.15 5.52
CA ILE A 45 10.30 -20.96 5.03
C ILE A 45 10.14 -21.58 3.64
N ASP A 46 11.06 -21.30 2.72
CA ASP A 46 11.01 -21.80 1.35
C ASP A 46 11.15 -23.34 1.30
N GLU A 47 12.02 -23.92 2.11
CA GLU A 47 12.18 -25.38 2.23
C GLU A 47 10.93 -26.04 2.83
N THR A 48 10.28 -25.39 3.80
CA THR A 48 9.12 -25.92 4.52
C THR A 48 7.82 -25.79 3.72
N HIS A 49 7.63 -24.67 3.05
CA HIS A 49 6.36 -24.30 2.41
C HIS A 49 6.42 -24.30 0.87
N GLY A 50 7.62 -24.43 0.30
CA GLY A 50 7.86 -24.29 -1.13
C GLY A 50 7.77 -22.83 -1.58
N GLU A 51 7.93 -22.62 -2.89
CA GLU A 51 7.74 -21.29 -3.45
C GLU A 51 6.25 -20.90 -3.46
N PRO A 52 5.92 -19.62 -3.18
CA PRO A 52 4.58 -19.12 -3.44
C PRO A 52 4.25 -19.36 -4.92
N GLY A 53 3.17 -20.09 -5.19
CA GLY A 53 2.74 -20.34 -6.58
C GLY A 53 2.46 -19.04 -7.32
N GLU A 54 2.47 -19.10 -8.67
CA GLU A 54 2.14 -17.96 -9.56
C GLU A 54 0.74 -17.40 -9.26
N LYS A 55 0.65 -16.54 -8.27
CA LYS A 55 -0.50 -15.70 -7.99
C LYS A 55 -0.02 -14.28 -8.15
N LYS A 56 -0.82 -13.46 -8.82
CA LYS A 56 -0.61 -12.00 -8.83
C LYS A 56 -0.37 -11.56 -7.39
N ALA A 57 0.67 -10.77 -7.17
CA ALA A 57 0.89 -10.11 -5.89
C ALA A 57 -0.44 -9.51 -5.43
N ALA A 58 -0.86 -9.83 -4.20
CA ALA A 58 -2.13 -9.33 -3.67
C ALA A 58 -2.18 -7.79 -3.70
N LEU A 59 -0.99 -7.16 -3.71
CA LEU A 59 -0.79 -5.75 -3.94
C LEU A 59 0.49 -5.58 -4.81
N SER A 60 0.37 -4.92 -5.96
CA SER A 60 1.50 -4.43 -6.74
C SER A 60 1.30 -2.94 -6.94
N MET A 61 2.16 -2.11 -6.35
CA MET A 61 2.17 -0.66 -6.57
C MET A 61 3.57 -0.29 -7.06
N ASP A 62 3.63 0.42 -8.18
CA ASP A 62 4.86 1.05 -8.65
C ASP A 62 5.19 2.18 -7.67
N ILE A 63 6.23 2.00 -6.86
CA ILE A 63 6.76 3.06 -6.01
C ILE A 63 7.65 3.93 -6.92
N GLU A 64 7.16 5.10 -7.34
CA GLU A 64 8.02 6.13 -7.92
C GLU A 64 8.90 6.70 -6.80
N VAL A 65 10.21 6.47 -6.88
CA VAL A 65 11.24 7.02 -5.99
C VAL A 65 11.86 8.27 -6.60
#